data_AF-A0A1V9K907-F1
#
_entry.id   AF-A0A1V9K907-F1
#
_cell.length_a   1.000
_cell.length_b   1.000
_cell.length_c   1.000
_cell.angle_alpha   90.00
_cell.angle_beta   90.00
_cell.angle_gamma   90.00
#
_symmetry.space_group_name_H-M   'P 1'
#
loop_
_entity.id
_entity.type
_entity.pdbx_description
1 polymer ?
#
loop_
_entity_poly.entity_id
_entity_poly.type
_entity_poly.pdbx_seq_one_letter_code
_entity_poly.pdbx_strand_id
1 'polypeptide(L)'
;MRERSQRPRLPETSARQRQTAKAWNGGLVGESRAPEQTGVVQTCTVDGCGSPATRRSTRSSMVKVHGSADGAAAHWYCVDRCAALARARADLRAIPMRRGGESR
;
A
#
# COMPACT_ATOMS: atom_id res chain seq x y z
N MET A 1 -13.87 -7.15 -17.03
CA MET A 1 -13.47 -7.47 -15.64
C MET A 1 -12.35 -8.50 -15.70
N ARG A 2 -11.14 -8.20 -15.22
CA ARG A 2 -10.07 -9.21 -15.11
C ARG A 2 -10.29 -9.99 -13.83
N GLU A 3 -10.57 -11.28 -13.96
CA GLU A 3 -10.61 -12.24 -12.87
C GLU A 3 -9.25 -12.21 -12.17
N ARG A 4 -9.22 -11.79 -10.89
CA ARG A 4 -7.98 -11.82 -10.11
C ARG A 4 -7.58 -13.28 -10.00
N SER A 5 -6.45 -13.64 -10.61
CA SER A 5 -5.83 -14.95 -10.43
C SER A 5 -5.79 -15.26 -8.93
N GLN A 6 -6.60 -16.22 -8.48
CA GLN A 6 -6.59 -16.64 -7.10
C GLN A 6 -5.17 -17.13 -6.80
N ARG A 7 -4.56 -16.59 -5.74
CA ARG A 7 -3.23 -17.02 -5.30
C ARG A 7 -3.29 -18.54 -5.06
N PRO A 8 -2.34 -19.34 -5.57
CA PRO A 8 -2.34 -20.78 -5.33
C PRO A 8 -2.44 -21.06 -3.83
N ARG A 9 -3.42 -21.88 -3.41
CA ARG A 9 -3.49 -22.35 -2.03
C ARG A 9 -2.39 -23.39 -1.83
N LEU A 10 -1.25 -22.95 -1.30
CA LEU A 10 -0.20 -23.86 -0.88
C LEU A 10 -0.63 -24.55 0.42
N PRO A 11 -0.57 -25.89 0.52
CA PRO A 11 -0.89 -26.59 1.77
C PRO A 11 0.12 -26.23 2.87
N GLU A 12 -0.36 -26.05 4.10
CA GLU A 12 0.48 -25.88 5.30
C GLU A 12 1.05 -27.25 5.73
N THR A 13 2.08 -27.71 5.04
CA THR A 13 2.60 -29.07 5.20
C THR A 13 3.50 -29.22 6.42
N SER A 14 4.20 -28.18 6.86
CA SER A 14 5.15 -28.26 7.97
C SER A 14 4.54 -27.98 9.35
N ALA A 15 5.08 -28.63 10.38
CA ALA A 15 4.69 -28.38 11.78
C ALA A 15 4.89 -26.91 12.19
N ARG A 16 5.94 -26.26 11.65
CA ARG A 16 6.24 -24.85 11.89
C ARG A 16 5.18 -23.92 11.31
N GLN A 17 4.67 -24.20 10.10
CA GLN A 17 3.55 -23.43 9.52
C GLN A 17 2.30 -23.53 10.40
N ARG A 18 1.95 -24.74 10.86
CA ARG A 18 0.81 -24.95 11.75
C ARG A 18 0.95 -24.23 13.09
N GLN A 19 2.15 -24.22 13.66
CA GLN A 19 2.42 -23.53 14.93
C GLN A 19 2.35 -22.00 14.78
N THR A 20 2.89 -21.46 13.68
CA THR A 20 2.77 -20.04 13.35
C THR A 20 1.31 -19.65 13.10
N ALA A 21 0.56 -20.46 12.35
CA ALA A 21 -0.86 -20.23 12.13
C ALA A 21 -1.62 -20.19 13.46
N LYS A 22 -1.38 -21.17 14.34
CA LYS A 22 -1.96 -21.23 15.70
C LYS A 22 -1.60 -20.01 16.56
N ALA A 23 -0.36 -19.54 16.49
CA ALA A 23 0.07 -18.35 17.22
C ALA A 23 -0.58 -17.06 16.68
N TRP A 24 -0.73 -16.97 15.36
CA TRP A 24 -1.31 -15.82 14.68
C TRP A 24 -2.82 -15.69 14.90
N ASN A 25 -3.55 -16.81 14.82
CA ASN A 25 -5.01 -16.83 14.95
C ASN A 25 -5.51 -17.18 16.36
N GLY A 26 -4.61 -17.32 17.34
CA GLY A 26 -4.96 -17.72 18.71
C GLY A 26 -5.54 -19.14 18.83
N GLY A 27 -5.29 -20.00 17.84
CA GLY A 27 -5.85 -21.35 17.75
C GLY A 27 -7.27 -21.42 17.18
N LEU A 28 -7.80 -20.31 16.66
CA LEU A 28 -9.10 -20.29 16.00
C LEU A 28 -9.03 -21.00 14.65
N VAL A 29 -9.79 -22.09 14.50
CA VAL A 29 -9.95 -22.83 13.25
C VAL A 29 -11.37 -22.64 12.72
N GLY A 30 -11.53 -22.47 11.40
CA GLY A 30 -12.85 -22.27 10.78
C GLY A 30 -12.79 -21.40 9.52
N GLU A 31 -13.95 -21.20 8.89
CA GLU A 31 -14.05 -20.31 7.74
C GLU A 31 -13.74 -18.86 8.14
N SER A 32 -12.92 -18.19 7.33
CA SER A 32 -12.66 -16.77 7.52
C SER A 32 -13.93 -15.97 7.29
N ARG A 33 -14.15 -14.92 8.09
CA ARG A 33 -15.20 -13.94 7.81
C ARG A 33 -15.00 -13.39 6.39
N ALA A 34 -16.09 -13.27 5.64
CA ALA A 34 -16.06 -12.59 4.35
C ALA A 34 -15.43 -11.19 4.51
N PRO A 35 -14.53 -10.78 3.62
CA PRO A 35 -13.95 -9.45 3.69
C PRO A 35 -15.07 -8.42 3.59
N GLU A 36 -15.05 -7.44 4.49
CA GLU A 36 -15.91 -6.28 4.36
C GLU A 36 -15.55 -5.58 3.05
N GLN A 37 -16.54 -5.32 2.19
CA GLN A 37 -16.32 -4.57 0.96
C GLN A 37 -16.05 -3.12 1.32
N THR A 38 -14.80 -2.80 1.65
CA THR A 38 -14.38 -1.42 1.82
C THR A 38 -14.40 -0.78 0.45
N GLY A 39 -15.21 0.26 0.29
CA GLY A 39 -15.30 1.00 -0.98
C GLY A 39 -13.90 1.40 -1.44
N VAL A 40 -13.58 1.11 -2.70
CA VAL A 40 -12.32 1.55 -3.30
C VAL A 40 -12.27 3.07 -3.19
N VAL A 41 -11.22 3.59 -2.57
CA VAL A 41 -11.01 5.04 -2.40
C VAL A 41 -11.17 5.69 -3.77
N GLN A 42 -12.11 6.65 -3.89
CA GLN A 42 -12.38 7.28 -5.18
C GLN A 42 -11.11 7.92 -5.73
N THR A 43 -10.83 7.65 -7.01
CA THR A 43 -9.72 8.27 -7.73
C THR A 43 -9.99 9.75 -7.88
N CYS A 44 -9.01 10.58 -7.57
CA CYS A 44 -9.10 12.02 -7.82
C CYS A 44 -9.23 12.28 -9.32
N THR A 45 -10.25 13.04 -9.70
CA THR A 45 -10.54 13.39 -11.10
C THR A 45 -9.93 14.73 -11.52
N VAL A 46 -9.24 15.43 -10.61
CA VAL A 46 -8.59 16.70 -10.90
C VAL A 46 -7.45 16.48 -11.89
N ASP A 47 -7.62 17.02 -13.10
CA ASP A 47 -6.59 16.95 -14.13
C ASP A 47 -5.22 17.47 -13.65
N GLY A 48 -4.16 16.72 -13.98
CA GLY A 48 -2.80 16.90 -13.50
C GLY A 48 -2.48 16.30 -12.12
N CYS A 49 -3.46 15.84 -11.34
CA CYS A 49 -3.21 15.27 -10.01
C CYS A 49 -2.52 13.90 -10.13
N GLY A 50 -1.40 13.73 -9.43
CA GLY A 50 -0.54 12.55 -9.53
C GLY A 50 0.41 12.57 -10.73
N SER A 51 0.51 13.68 -11.48
CA SER A 51 1.46 13.80 -12.59
C SER A 51 2.90 14.03 -12.10
N PRO A 52 3.93 13.57 -12.85
CA PRO A 52 5.32 13.80 -12.47
C PRO A 52 5.66 15.30 -12.39
N ALA A 53 6.34 15.69 -11.32
CA ALA A 53 6.77 17.08 -11.11
C ALA A 53 8.12 17.41 -11.77
N THR A 54 8.28 16.97 -13.03
CA THR A 54 9.46 17.23 -13.88
C THR A 54 9.43 18.61 -14.52
N ARG A 55 8.23 19.19 -14.67
CA ARG A 55 7.99 20.54 -15.17
C ARG A 55 7.12 21.31 -14.18
N ARG A 56 7.01 22.63 -14.40
CA ARG A 56 6.08 23.48 -13.64
C ARG A 56 4.66 22.93 -13.77
N SER A 57 3.89 22.99 -12.68
CA SER A 57 2.49 22.56 -12.69
C SER A 57 1.69 23.30 -13.77
N THR A 58 0.76 22.59 -14.40
CA THR A 58 -0.24 23.16 -15.32
C THR A 58 -1.29 24.01 -14.59
N ARG A 59 -1.41 23.87 -13.26
CA ARG A 59 -2.35 24.62 -12.41
C ARG A 59 -1.64 25.26 -11.22
N SER A 60 -1.97 26.51 -10.93
CA SER A 60 -1.36 27.31 -9.85
C SER A 60 -1.64 26.77 -8.45
N SER A 61 -2.76 26.07 -8.24
CA SER A 61 -3.16 25.52 -6.94
C SER A 61 -2.64 24.11 -6.65
N MET A 62 -1.67 23.60 -7.40
CA MET A 62 -1.09 22.28 -7.14
C MET A 62 0.18 22.36 -6.30
N VAL A 63 0.33 21.37 -5.42
CA VAL A 63 1.48 21.26 -4.52
C VAL A 63 2.38 20.15 -4.99
N LYS A 64 3.69 20.45 -5.06
CA LYS A 64 4.71 19.44 -5.31
C LYS A 64 4.91 18.65 -4.02
N VAL A 65 4.68 17.35 -4.09
CA VAL A 65 5.08 16.43 -3.02
C VAL A 65 6.33 15.72 -3.49
N HIS A 66 7.41 15.88 -2.72
CA HIS A 66 8.66 15.16 -2.95
C HIS A 66 8.45 13.68 -2.65
N GLY A 67 9.09 12.81 -3.42
CA GLY A 67 9.04 11.39 -3.12
C GLY A 67 9.89 11.02 -1.91
N SER A 68 9.92 9.74 -1.61
CA SER A 68 10.59 9.16 -0.45
C SER A 68 12.11 9.05 -0.62
N ALA A 69 12.81 8.86 0.51
CA ALA A 69 14.26 8.70 0.57
C ALA A 69 14.79 7.49 -0.24
N ASP A 70 13.92 6.56 -0.61
CA ASP A 70 14.20 5.42 -1.51
C ASP A 70 14.33 5.82 -3.00
N GLY A 71 14.23 7.11 -3.32
CA GLY A 71 14.39 7.63 -4.68
C GLY A 71 13.09 7.74 -5.47
N ALA A 72 11.92 7.63 -4.83
CA ALA A 72 10.66 7.89 -5.52
C ALA A 72 10.63 9.32 -6.09
N ALA A 73 10.12 9.47 -7.32
CA ALA A 73 10.05 10.77 -7.98
C ALA A 73 9.00 11.69 -7.33
N ALA A 74 9.23 13.00 -7.41
CA ALA A 74 8.26 14.01 -6.98
C ALA A 74 7.09 14.11 -7.97
N HIS A 75 5.89 14.37 -7.45
CA HIS A 75 4.66 14.48 -8.23
C HIS A 75 3.81 15.70 -7.79
N TRP A 76 2.96 16.20 -8.68
CA TRP A 76 2.00 17.27 -8.41
C TRP A 76 0.69 16.70 -7.88
N TYR A 77 0.11 17.31 -6.85
CA TYR A 77 -1.18 16.91 -6.30
C TYR A 77 -2.07 18.13 -6.07
N CYS A 78 -3.40 17.92 -6.11
CA CYS A 78 -4.32 18.94 -5.63
C CYS A 78 -4.08 19.23 -4.14
N VAL A 79 -4.35 20.47 -3.75
CA VAL A 79 -4.43 20.85 -2.34
C VAL A 79 -5.42 19.93 -1.62
N ASP A 80 -5.13 19.64 -0.35
CA ASP A 80 -5.91 18.76 0.52
C ASP A 80 -5.59 17.25 0.39
N ARG A 81 -6.61 16.43 0.16
CA ARG A 81 -6.58 14.98 0.42
C ARG A 81 -5.45 14.27 -0.32
N CYS A 82 -5.23 14.60 -1.60
CA CYS A 82 -4.23 13.90 -2.40
C CYS A 82 -2.80 14.25 -1.97
N ALA A 83 -2.54 15.51 -1.65
CA ALA A 83 -1.25 15.91 -1.11
C ALA A 83 -0.97 15.24 0.25
N ALA A 84 -1.98 15.17 1.13
CA ALA A 84 -1.85 14.50 2.43
C ALA A 84 -1.55 13.00 2.28
N LEU A 85 -2.31 12.30 1.41
CA LEU A 85 -2.09 10.88 1.13
C LEU A 85 -0.73 10.62 0.49
N ALA A 86 -0.29 11.48 -0.42
CA ALA A 86 1.02 11.34 -1.07
C ALA A 86 2.17 11.47 -0.07
N ARG A 87 2.09 12.45 0.85
CA ARG A 87 3.07 12.62 1.93
C ARG A 87 3.11 11.40 2.84
N ALA A 88 1.95 10.94 3.31
CA ALA A 88 1.87 9.73 4.14
C ALA A 88 2.48 8.51 3.45
N ARG A 89 2.28 8.35 2.13
CA ARG A 89 2.92 7.26 1.36
C ARG A 89 4.43 7.41 1.26
N ALA A 90 4.94 8.64 1.12
CA ALA A 90 6.37 8.89 1.14
C ALA A 90 6.98 8.55 2.52
N ASP A 91 6.31 8.94 3.60
CA ASP A 91 6.74 8.64 4.96
C ASP A 91 6.77 7.12 5.22
N LEU A 92 5.73 6.40 4.80
CA LEU A 92 5.67 4.93 4.94
C LEU A 92 6.79 4.21 4.17
N ARG A 93 7.21 4.75 3.01
CA ARG A 93 8.34 4.20 2.24
C ARG A 93 9.69 4.49 2.85
N ALA A 94 9.80 5.55 3.65
CA ALA A 94 11.03 5.86 4.37
C ALA A 94 11.29 4.89 5.53
N ILE A 95 10.28 4.11 5.95
CA ILE A 95 10.44 3.07 6.96
C ILE A 95 11.29 1.93 6.36
N PRO A 96 12.50 1.68 6.87
CA PRO A 96 13.33 0.58 6.38
C PRO A 96 12.60 -0.74 6.63
N MET A 97 12.43 -1.53 5.56
CA MET A 97 11.98 -2.90 5.67
C MET A 97 13.03 -3.66 6.50
N ARG A 98 12.64 -4.16 7.69
CA ARG A 98 13.50 -5.11 8.41
C ARG A 98 13.80 -6.26 7.45
N ARG A 99 15.08 -6.60 7.28
CA ARG A 99 15.47 -7.85 6.61
C ARG A 99 14.74 -8.98 7.32
N GLY A 100 13.88 -9.69 6.60
CA GLY A 100 13.10 -10.77 7.17
C GLY A 100 14.02 -11.86 7.70
N GLY A 101 13.95 -12.14 9.00
CA GLY A 101 14.26 -13.44 9.58
C GLY A 101 15.72 -13.78 9.85
N GLU A 102 16.41 -13.05 10.71
CA GLU A 102 17.41 -13.71 11.58
C GLU A 102 16.69 -14.19 12.83
N SER A 103 16.24 -15.44 12.78
CA SER A 103 15.84 -16.17 13.99
C SER A 103 17.15 -16.59 14.67
N ARG A 104 17.45 -15.99 15.82
CA ARG A 104 18.43 -16.54 16.76
C ARG A 104 17.74 -17.46 17.74
#